data_AF-A0A2V8Y1C8-F1
#
_entry.id   AF-A0A2V8Y1C8-F1
#
_cell.length_a   1.000
_cell.length_b   1.000
_cell.length_c   1.000
_cell.angle_alpha   90.00
_cell.angle_beta   90.00
_cell.angle_gamma   90.00
#
_symmetry.space_group_name_H-M   'P 1'
#
loop_
_entity.id
_entity.type
_entity.pdbx_description
1 polymer ?
#
loop_
_entity_poly.entity_id
_entity_poly.type
_entity_poly.pdbx_seq_one_letter_code
_entity_poly.pdbx_strand_id
1 'polypeptide(L)'
;MLLLMTHPGVGPITGLVYVLVIGTPERFPCGKQIGSYTGRIPSEDPSAGRQRLGHIRKQGNALLRYLLVEASQAAAPCNPDWRRRYV
;
A
#
# COMPACT_ATOMS: atom_id res chain seq x y z
N MET A 1 -4.58 8.74 -12.92
CA MET A 1 -5.18 7.39 -13.11
C MET A 1 -4.42 6.54 -14.11
N LEU A 2 -4.20 6.99 -15.36
CA LEU A 2 -3.53 6.19 -16.41
C LEU A 2 -2.14 5.68 -16.01
N LEU A 3 -1.32 6.52 -15.38
CA LEU A 3 0.01 6.11 -14.89
C LEU A 3 -0.04 5.05 -13.78
N LEU A 4 -1.14 4.96 -13.03
CA LEU A 4 -1.27 3.92 -12.00
C LEU A 4 -1.51 2.55 -12.64
N MET A 5 -2.30 2.53 -13.72
CA MET A 5 -2.68 1.32 -14.44
C MET A 5 -1.54 0.73 -15.26
N THR A 6 -0.43 1.44 -15.45
CA THR A 6 0.77 0.86 -16.08
C THR A 6 1.49 -0.11 -15.15
N HIS A 7 1.22 -0.06 -13.85
CA HIS A 7 1.79 -1.03 -12.91
C HIS A 7 1.05 -2.37 -13.05
N PRO A 8 1.75 -3.50 -13.25
CA PRO A 8 1.13 -4.82 -13.25
C PRO A 8 0.36 -5.04 -11.94
N GLY A 9 -0.87 -5.55 -12.05
CA GLY A 9 -1.78 -5.77 -10.91
C GLY A 9 -2.68 -4.57 -10.54
N VAL A 10 -2.45 -3.37 -11.08
CA VAL A 10 -3.31 -2.20 -10.81
C VAL A 10 -4.37 -2.06 -11.90
N GLY A 11 -5.59 -2.48 -11.60
CA GLY A 11 -6.76 -2.31 -12.47
C GLY A 11 -7.48 -0.96 -12.30
N PRO A 12 -8.52 -0.69 -13.11
CA PRO A 12 -9.31 0.54 -13.04
C PRO A 12 -9.95 0.80 -11.69
N ILE A 13 -10.48 -0.23 -11.05
CA ILE A 13 -11.12 -0.11 -9.73
C ILE A 13 -10.06 0.22 -8.67
N THR A 14 -8.95 -0.52 -8.65
CA THR A 14 -7.84 -0.26 -7.73
C THR A 14 -7.27 1.14 -7.90
N GLY A 15 -7.04 1.58 -9.14
CA GLY A 15 -6.58 2.93 -9.43
C GLY A 15 -7.58 4.01 -8.97
N LEU A 16 -8.88 3.78 -9.16
CA LEU A 16 -9.92 4.75 -8.81
C LEU A 16 -9.99 4.91 -7.29
N VAL A 17 -10.08 3.79 -6.58
CA VAL A 17 -10.11 3.77 -5.12
C VAL A 17 -8.84 4.35 -4.54
N TYR A 18 -7.68 4.09 -5.16
CA TYR A 18 -6.42 4.70 -4.73
C TYR A 18 -6.47 6.23 -4.82
N VAL A 19 -6.85 6.79 -5.96
CA VAL A 19 -6.94 8.26 -6.14
C VAL A 19 -7.98 8.87 -5.20
N LEU A 20 -9.14 8.21 -5.03
CA LEU A 20 -10.20 8.71 -4.15
C LEU A 20 -9.79 8.75 -2.68
N VAL A 21 -9.05 7.74 -2.22
CA VAL A 21 -8.64 7.62 -0.82
C VAL A 21 -7.38 8.43 -0.50
N ILE A 22 -6.44 8.50 -1.44
CA ILE A 22 -5.20 9.28 -1.28
C ILE A 22 -5.47 10.78 -1.46
N GLY A 23 -6.35 11.13 -2.41
CA GLY A 23 -6.66 12.52 -2.74
C GLY A 23 -5.42 13.25 -3.26
N THR A 24 -5.04 14.34 -2.58
CA THR A 24 -3.89 15.17 -2.92
C THR A 24 -2.57 14.51 -2.47
N PRO A 25 -1.68 14.13 -3.41
CA PRO A 25 -0.43 13.47 -3.07
C PRO A 25 0.53 14.40 -2.30
N GLU A 26 0.39 15.73 -2.38
CA GLU A 26 1.25 16.66 -1.63
C GLU A 26 1.08 16.56 -0.10
N ARG A 27 -0.01 15.93 0.38
CA ARG A 27 -0.20 15.64 1.80
C ARG A 27 0.87 14.69 2.36
N PHE A 28 1.49 13.89 1.51
CA PHE A 28 2.46 12.87 1.90
C PHE A 28 3.86 13.25 1.43
N PRO A 29 4.73 13.80 2.31
CA PRO A 29 6.12 14.09 1.97
C PRO A 29 6.95 12.86 1.56
N CYS A 30 6.51 11.64 1.88
CA CYS A 30 7.16 10.43 1.39
C CYS A 30 6.21 9.26 1.17
N GLY A 31 6.56 8.37 0.23
CA GLY A 31 5.77 7.16 -0.06
C GLY A 31 5.64 6.19 1.12
N LYS A 32 6.57 6.23 2.08
CA LYS A 32 6.44 5.45 3.34
C LYS A 32 5.22 5.91 4.15
N GLN A 33 4.92 7.20 4.18
CA GLN A 33 3.72 7.69 4.89
C GLN A 33 2.43 7.24 4.21
N ILE A 34 2.43 7.08 2.89
CA ILE A 34 1.31 6.46 2.16
C ILE A 34 1.14 5.00 2.59
N GLY A 35 2.24 4.25 2.71
CA GLY A 35 2.23 2.88 3.24
C GLY A 35 1.70 2.80 4.68
N SER A 36 2.09 3.75 5.53
CA SER A 36 1.56 3.85 6.90
C SER A 36 0.07 4.21 6.92
N TYR A 37 -0.35 5.19 6.11
CA TYR A 37 -1.75 5.65 5.99
C TYR A 37 -2.70 4.57 5.47
N THR A 38 -2.22 3.74 4.56
CA THR A 38 -2.97 2.58 4.04
C THR A 38 -2.91 1.37 4.98
N GLY A 39 -2.23 1.44 6.12
CA GLY A 39 -2.09 0.32 7.05
C GLY A 39 -1.24 -0.82 6.49
N ARG A 40 -0.28 -0.52 5.61
CA ARG A 40 0.71 -1.47 5.06
C ARG A 40 2.01 -1.48 5.84
N ILE A 41 2.29 -0.42 6.60
CA ILE A 41 3.45 -0.32 7.50
C ILE A 41 2.95 -0.44 8.95
N PRO A 42 3.49 -1.37 9.75
CA PRO A 42 3.20 -1.45 11.17
C PRO A 42 3.54 -0.13 11.86
N SER A 43 2.71 0.31 12.81
CA SER A 43 2.94 1.56 13.54
C SER A 43 4.23 1.45 14.35
N GLU A 44 5.16 2.36 14.10
CA GLU A 44 6.31 2.59 14.98
C GLU A 44 5.87 3.63 16.02
N ASP A 45 5.76 3.23 17.29
CA ASP A 45 5.55 4.17 18.41
C ASP A 45 6.95 4.50 19.00
N PRO A 46 7.55 5.67 18.68
CA PRO A 46 8.88 6.05 19.15
C PRO A 46 8.90 6.58 20.61
N SER A 47 7.77 6.56 21.31
CA SER A 47 7.58 7.24 22.60
C SER A 47 8.39 6.68 23.78
N ALA A 48 9.13 5.58 23.61
CA ALA A 48 9.82 4.92 24.72
C ALA A 48 11.21 4.36 24.38
N GLY A 49 11.96 4.95 23.44
CA GLY A 49 13.36 4.58 23.18
C GLY A 49 13.61 3.12 22.76
N ARG A 50 12.54 2.37 22.43
CA ARG A 50 12.58 0.99 21.95
C ARG A 50 11.67 0.91 20.72
N GLN A 51 12.23 0.63 19.54
CA GLN A 51 11.46 0.30 18.36
C GLN A 51 10.68 -1.00 18.62
N ARG A 52 9.38 -0.88 18.91
CA ARG A 52 8.44 -2.00 18.89
C ARG A 52 7.55 -1.84 17.67
N LEU A 53 7.68 -2.78 16.73
CA LEU A 53 6.72 -2.93 15.63
C LEU A 53 5.39 -3.40 16.24
N GLY A 54 4.39 -2.52 16.24
CA GLY A 54 3.04 -2.84 16.72
C GLY A 54 2.19 -3.58 15.68
N HIS A 55 0.94 -3.90 16.02
CA HIS A 55 -0.03 -4.44 15.06
C HIS A 55 -0.25 -3.48 13.88
N ILE A 56 -0.60 -4.05 12.72
CA ILE A 56 -1.12 -3.29 11.57
C ILE A 56 -2.30 -2.46 12.06
N ARG A 57 -2.13 -1.14 12.16
CA ARG A 57 -3.22 -0.23 12.48
C ARG A 57 -4.22 -0.34 11.34
N LYS A 58 -5.47 -0.73 11.64
CA LYS A 58 -6.58 -0.72 10.66
C LYS A 58 -7.08 0.69 10.34
N GLN A 59 -6.34 1.73 10.74
CA GLN A 59 -6.58 3.11 10.35
C GLN A 59 -6.42 3.23 8.82
N GLY A 60 -7.45 3.73 8.13
CA GLY A 60 -7.48 3.83 6.67
C GLY A 60 -8.57 2.97 6.02
N ASN A 61 -8.79 3.20 4.72
CA ASN A 61 -9.88 2.58 3.96
C ASN A 61 -9.68 1.06 3.78
N ALA A 62 -10.63 0.26 4.26
CA ALA A 62 -10.58 -1.20 4.20
C ALA A 62 -10.62 -1.74 2.75
N LEU A 63 -11.38 -1.10 1.87
CA LEU A 63 -11.46 -1.45 0.46
C LEU A 63 -10.12 -1.22 -0.24
N LEU A 64 -9.47 -0.07 0.01
CA LEU A 64 -8.14 0.19 -0.54
C LEU A 64 -7.13 -0.86 -0.07
N ARG A 65 -7.18 -1.24 1.21
CA ARG A 65 -6.32 -2.33 1.71
C ARG A 65 -6.56 -3.63 0.95
N TYR A 66 -7.81 -4.05 0.81
CA TYR A 66 -8.13 -5.28 0.09
C TYR A 66 -7.60 -5.24 -1.35
N LEU A 67 -7.90 -4.18 -2.08
CA LEU A 67 -7.50 -4.00 -3.48
C LEU A 67 -5.98 -3.97 -3.67
N LEU A 68 -5.22 -3.42 -2.71
CA LEU A 68 -3.75 -3.45 -2.76
C LEU A 68 -3.18 -4.86 -2.59
N VAL A 69 -3.84 -5.73 -1.80
CA VAL A 69 -3.43 -7.14 -1.67
C VAL A 69 -3.75 -7.89 -2.94
N GLU A 70 -4.95 -7.72 -3.47
CA GLU A 70 -5.34 -8.31 -4.75
C GLU A 70 -4.40 -7.88 -5.88
N ALA A 71 -4.07 -6.60 -5.95
CA ALA A 71 -3.10 -6.07 -6.90
C ALA A 71 -1.71 -6.69 -6.73
N SER A 72 -1.23 -6.88 -5.49
CA SER A 72 0.06 -7.53 -5.25
C SER A 72 0.07 -9.00 -5.69
N GLN A 73 -1.03 -9.73 -5.47
CA GLN A 73 -1.16 -11.12 -5.92
C GLN A 73 -1.25 -11.22 -7.44
N ALA A 74 -1.95 -10.28 -8.09
CA ALA A 74 -2.01 -10.19 -9.55
C ALA A 74 -0.66 -9.77 -10.17
N ALA A 75 0.16 -9.00 -9.45
CA ALA A 75 1.47 -8.56 -9.91
C ALA A 75 2.58 -9.62 -9.75
N ALA A 76 2.47 -10.51 -8.75
CA ALA A 76 3.51 -11.49 -8.43
C ALA A 76 3.89 -12.43 -9.60
N PRO A 77 2.96 -12.89 -10.47
CA PRO A 77 3.30 -13.67 -11.65
C PRO A 77 4.01 -12.88 -12.75
N CYS A 78 3.81 -11.56 -12.81
CA CYS A 78 4.38 -10.71 -13.86
C CYS A 78 5.90 -10.50 -13.72
N ASN A 79 6.49 -10.82 -12.57
CA ASN A 79 7.92 -10.70 -12.35
C ASN A 79 8.48 -11.96 -11.64
N PRO A 80 9.37 -12.73 -12.30
CA PRO A 80 9.93 -13.95 -11.73
C PRO A 80 10.75 -13.71 -10.44
N ASP A 81 11.34 -12.53 -10.27
CA ASP A 81 12.10 -12.18 -9.06
C ASP A 81 11.19 -11.99 -7.84
N TRP A 82 10.00 -11.42 -8.04
CA TRP A 82 9.03 -11.25 -6.95
C TRP A 82 8.45 -12.58 -6.51
N ARG A 83 8.15 -13.46 -7.47
CA ARG A 83 7.69 -14.82 -7.18
C ARG A 83 8.71 -15.58 -6.35
N ARG A 84 10.01 -15.40 -6.58
CA ARG A 84 11.07 -16.06 -5.81
C ARG A 84 11.22 -15.53 -4.38
N ARG A 85 10.88 -14.27 -4.14
CA ARG A 85 11.14 -13.57 -2.88
C ARG A 85 9.95 -13.54 -1.92
N TYR A 86 8.72 -13.66 -2.44
CA TYR A 86 7.49 -13.41 -1.68
C TYR A 86 6.44 -14.52 -1.78
N VAL A 87 6.62 -15.50 -2.67
CA VAL A 87 5.76 -16.70 -2.81
C VAL A 87 6.60 -17.93 -2.49
#